data_AF-A0A3M1ALH6-F1
#
_entry.id   AF-A0A3M1ALH6-F1
#
_cell.length_a   1.000
_cell.length_b   1.000
_cell.length_c   1.000
_cell.angle_alpha   90.00
_cell.angle_beta   90.00
_cell.angle_gamma   90.00
#
_symmetry.space_group_name_H-M   'P 1'
#
loop_
_entity.id
_entity.type
_entity.pdbx_description
1 polymer ?
#
loop_
_entity_poly.entity_id
_entity_poly.type
_entity_poly.pdbx_seq_one_letter_code
_entity_poly.pdbx_strand_id
1 'polypeptide(L)'
;MIARTTEDFIKNEVIPVLPRLEKLEPGLSESLMKKAGELGLLALEISEEYGGSNLPKLASMVVAEKLSSSSGFNTTISAHQTIGTLPLVYFGNEAQKAKYLPKLATGEMIGAYALTEPEAGSDALGG
;
A
#
# COMPACT_ATOMS: atom_id res chain seq x y z
N MET A 1 5.19 -0.85 -18.32
CA MET A 1 5.72 0.38 -17.71
C MET A 1 5.66 0.29 -16.19
N ILE A 2 4.48 0.24 -15.56
CA ILE A 2 4.35 0.15 -14.09
C ILE A 2 5.11 -1.04 -13.46
N ALA A 3 5.10 -2.21 -14.11
CA ALA A 3 5.86 -3.38 -13.66
C ALA A 3 7.37 -3.11 -13.55
N ARG A 4 7.93 -2.39 -14.54
CA ARG A 4 9.35 -2.04 -14.56
C ARG A 4 9.66 -0.99 -13.49
N THR A 5 8.80 0.01 -13.33
CA THR A 5 8.91 1.00 -12.25
C THR A 5 8.94 0.32 -10.87
N THR A 6 8.05 -0.65 -10.63
CA THR A 6 8.03 -1.41 -9.38
C THR A 6 9.29 -2.25 -9.20
N GLU A 7 9.72 -2.95 -10.25
CA GLU A 7 10.94 -3.77 -10.21
C GLU A 7 12.19 -2.92 -9.93
N ASP A 8 12.33 -1.77 -10.59
CA ASP A 8 13.44 -0.85 -10.41
C ASP A 8 13.41 -0.24 -9.00
N PHE A 9 12.23 0.15 -8.49
CA PHE A 9 12.08 0.64 -7.12
C PHE A 9 12.54 -0.40 -6.10
N ILE A 10 12.11 -1.66 -6.23
CA ILE A 10 12.51 -2.70 -5.29
C ILE A 10 14.02 -2.94 -5.34
N LYS A 11 14.58 -3.09 -6.55
CA LYS A 11 16.01 -3.37 -6.74
C LYS A 11 16.90 -2.25 -6.20
N ASN A 12 16.51 -1.00 -6.42
CA ASN A 12 17.39 0.13 -6.15
C ASN A 12 17.13 0.78 -4.79
N GLU A 13 15.91 0.70 -4.25
CA GLU A 13 15.53 1.41 -3.02
C GLU A 13 15.27 0.45 -1.85
N VAL A 14 14.65 -0.70 -2.08
CA VAL A 14 14.20 -1.60 -1.01
C VAL A 14 15.25 -2.66 -0.66
N ILE A 15 15.71 -3.44 -1.65
CA ILE A 15 16.68 -4.53 -1.45
C ILE A 15 17.96 -4.04 -0.75
N PRO A 16 18.57 -2.90 -1.12
CA PRO A 16 19.82 -2.46 -0.51
C PRO A 16 19.71 -2.13 0.98
N VAL A 17 18.51 -1.79 1.46
CA VAL A 17 18.27 -1.42 2.86
C VAL A 17 17.55 -2.53 3.64
N LEU A 18 17.25 -3.66 3.01
CA LEU A 18 16.44 -4.73 3.59
C LEU A 18 16.97 -5.22 4.95
N PRO A 19 18.29 -5.45 5.17
CA PRO A 19 18.80 -5.88 6.48
C PRO A 19 18.57 -4.87 7.60
N ARG A 20 18.45 -3.58 7.27
CA ARG A 20 18.13 -2.50 8.23
C ARG A 20 16.63 -2.45 8.50
N LEU A 21 15.83 -2.65 7.45
CA LEU A 21 14.38 -2.72 7.56
C LEU A 21 13.94 -3.89 8.45
N GLU A 22 14.54 -5.07 8.28
CA GLU A 22 14.28 -6.26 9.12
C GLU A 22 14.72 -6.07 10.58
N LYS A 23 15.62 -5.12 10.85
CA LYS A 23 16.00 -4.70 12.20
C LYS A 23 15.11 -3.59 12.77
N LEU A 24 14.02 -3.25 12.08
CA LEU A 24 13.06 -2.23 12.47
C LEU A 24 13.71 -0.86 12.65
N GLU A 25 14.65 -0.49 11.77
CA GLU A 25 15.26 0.83 11.82
C GLU A 25 14.18 1.92 11.75
N PRO A 26 14.06 2.80 12.77
CA PRO A 26 12.97 3.78 12.84
C PRO A 26 12.93 4.71 11.62
N GLY A 27 11.73 4.91 11.06
CA GLY A 27 11.51 5.82 9.94
C GLY A 27 11.88 5.27 8.56
N LEU A 28 12.54 4.12 8.48
CA LEU A 28 12.98 3.55 7.20
C LEU A 28 11.79 3.06 6.36
N SER A 29 10.83 2.37 6.97
CA SER A 29 9.64 1.87 6.27
C SER A 29 8.80 3.02 5.73
N GLU A 30 8.60 4.06 6.54
CA GLU A 30 7.87 5.28 6.19
C GLU A 30 8.54 6.01 5.03
N SER A 31 9.88 6.09 5.03
CA SER A 31 10.63 6.70 3.92
C SER A 31 10.45 5.93 2.59
N LEU A 32 10.41 4.59 2.65
CA LEU A 32 10.17 3.76 1.47
C LEU A 32 8.73 3.87 0.97
N MET A 33 7.75 3.92 1.88
CA MET A 33 6.35 4.16 1.54
C MET A 33 6.16 5.51 0.85
N LYS A 34 6.82 6.56 1.35
CA LYS A 34 6.77 7.89 0.73
C LYS A 34 7.34 7.87 -0.70
N LYS A 35 8.49 7.23 -0.92
CA LYS A 35 9.05 7.03 -2.26
C LYS A 35 8.11 6.23 -3.17
N ALA A 36 7.45 5.20 -2.64
CA ALA A 36 6.46 4.43 -3.39
C ALA A 36 5.26 5.30 -3.80
N GLY A 37 4.80 6.21 -2.93
CA GLY A 37 3.76 7.20 -3.22
C GLY A 37 4.16 8.18 -4.32
N GLU A 38 5.39 8.69 -4.29
CA GLU A 38 5.95 9.57 -5.33
C GLU A 38 5.99 8.88 -6.72
N LEU A 39 6.13 7.56 -6.75
CA LEU A 39 6.08 6.73 -7.96
C LEU A 39 4.65 6.33 -8.38
N GLY A 40 3.63 6.77 -7.64
CA GLY A 40 2.22 6.40 -7.87
C GLY A 40 1.87 4.97 -7.47
N LEU A 41 2.79 4.23 -6.82
CA LEU A 41 2.57 2.83 -6.48
C LEU A 41 1.50 2.67 -5.40
N LEU A 42 1.24 3.67 -4.54
CA LEU A 42 0.23 3.57 -3.49
C LEU A 42 -1.20 3.86 -3.97
N ALA A 43 -1.36 4.41 -5.18
CA ALA A 43 -2.62 5.00 -5.64
C ALA A 43 -3.23 4.29 -6.86
N LEU A 44 -2.83 3.03 -7.11
CA LEU A 44 -3.19 2.30 -8.33
C LEU A 44 -4.70 2.22 -8.54
N GLU A 45 -5.46 1.97 -7.48
CA GLU A 45 -6.93 1.75 -7.54
C GLU A 45 -7.74 2.92 -6.97
N ILE A 46 -7.08 4.04 -6.69
CA ILE A 46 -7.76 5.28 -6.31
C ILE A 46 -8.18 5.99 -7.60
N SER A 47 -9.37 6.60 -7.64
CA SER A 47 -9.81 7.37 -8.81
C SER A 47 -8.96 8.62 -9.01
N GLU A 48 -8.84 9.09 -10.25
CA GLU A 48 -8.02 10.24 -10.62
C GLU A 48 -8.43 11.53 -9.88
N GLU A 49 -9.73 11.71 -9.60
CA GLU A 49 -10.26 12.85 -8.84
C GLU A 49 -9.69 12.96 -7.41
N TYR A 50 -9.21 11.84 -6.86
CA TYR A 50 -8.59 11.76 -5.53
C TYR A 50 -7.06 11.56 -5.62
N GLY A 51 -6.46 11.82 -6.78
CA GLY A 51 -5.00 11.74 -6.99
C GLY A 51 -4.49 10.32 -7.26
N GLY A 52 -5.37 9.39 -7.63
CA GLY A 52 -4.98 8.05 -8.04
C GLY A 52 -4.79 7.86 -9.54
N SER A 53 -4.48 6.63 -9.93
CA SER A 53 -4.25 6.25 -11.34
C SER A 53 -5.41 5.46 -11.96
N ASN A 54 -6.43 5.12 -11.18
CA ASN A 54 -7.61 4.35 -11.58
C ASN A 54 -7.29 3.15 -12.50
N LEU A 55 -6.19 2.46 -12.22
CA LEU A 55 -5.69 1.37 -13.04
C LEU A 55 -6.56 0.12 -12.84
N PRO A 56 -6.72 -0.70 -13.90
CA PRO A 56 -7.45 -1.95 -13.79
C PRO A 56 -6.76 -2.90 -12.82
N LYS A 57 -7.53 -3.78 -12.18
CA LYS A 57 -7.02 -4.77 -11.19
C LYS A 57 -5.84 -5.61 -11.74
N LEU A 58 -5.80 -5.88 -13.04
CA LEU A 58 -4.67 -6.55 -13.69
C LEU A 58 -3.33 -5.83 -13.44
N ALA A 59 -3.32 -4.49 -13.48
CA ALA A 59 -2.12 -3.72 -13.18
C ALA A 59 -1.70 -3.87 -11.71
N SER A 60 -2.65 -3.82 -10.77
CA SER A 60 -2.39 -4.08 -9.34
C SER A 60 -1.80 -5.47 -9.11
N MET A 61 -2.31 -6.50 -9.80
CA MET A 61 -1.78 -7.87 -9.71
C MET A 61 -0.33 -7.95 -10.20
N VAL A 62 -0.01 -7.29 -11.31
CA VAL A 62 1.38 -7.25 -11.82
C VAL A 62 2.31 -6.51 -10.85
N VAL A 63 1.85 -5.42 -10.24
CA VAL A 63 2.62 -4.71 -9.20
C VAL A 63 2.86 -5.62 -7.99
N ALA A 64 1.83 -6.30 -7.50
CA ALA A 64 1.94 -7.26 -6.40
C ALA A 64 2.93 -8.39 -6.71
N GLU A 65 2.94 -8.92 -7.95
CA GLU A 65 3.92 -9.92 -8.39
C GLU A 65 5.36 -9.39 -8.24
N LYS A 66 5.62 -8.15 -8.67
CA LYS A 66 6.97 -7.58 -8.56
C LYS A 66 7.37 -7.32 -7.11
N LEU A 67 6.44 -6.82 -6.29
CA LEU A 67 6.63 -6.57 -4.86
C LEU A 67 7.00 -7.83 -4.05
N SER A 68 6.64 -9.03 -4.53
CA SER A 68 6.93 -10.29 -3.83
C SER A 68 8.40 -10.50 -3.43
N SER A 69 9.34 -9.89 -4.16
CA SER A 69 10.78 -9.96 -3.88
C SER A 69 11.26 -9.06 -2.72
N SER A 70 10.38 -8.29 -2.09
CA SER A 70 10.72 -7.26 -1.09
C SER A 70 10.56 -7.70 0.38
N SER A 71 10.48 -9.00 0.67
CA SER A 71 10.35 -9.55 2.03
C SER A 71 9.18 -8.90 2.82
N GLY A 72 9.38 -8.51 4.08
CA GLY A 72 8.36 -7.88 4.92
C GLY A 72 7.81 -6.56 4.37
N PHE A 73 8.57 -5.83 3.53
CA PHE A 73 8.08 -4.60 2.91
C PHE A 73 6.90 -4.86 1.96
N ASN A 74 6.85 -6.03 1.32
CA ASN A 74 5.73 -6.45 0.50
C ASN A 74 4.41 -6.40 1.29
N THR A 75 4.44 -6.88 2.54
CA THR A 75 3.29 -6.87 3.44
C THR A 75 2.88 -5.44 3.79
N THR A 76 3.85 -4.57 4.12
CA THR A 76 3.59 -3.15 4.43
C THR A 76 2.84 -2.46 3.29
N ILE A 77 3.37 -2.51 2.07
CA ILE A 77 2.77 -1.81 0.93
C ILE A 77 1.46 -2.48 0.49
N SER A 78 1.38 -3.81 0.49
CA SER A 78 0.18 -4.54 0.08
C SER A 78 -0.97 -4.31 1.06
N ALA A 79 -0.71 -4.33 2.37
CA ALA A 79 -1.73 -4.05 3.39
C ALA A 79 -2.28 -2.63 3.22
N HIS A 80 -1.40 -1.65 2.98
CA HIS A 80 -1.79 -0.27 2.71
C HIS A 80 -2.68 -0.15 1.47
N GLN A 81 -2.23 -0.68 0.32
CA GLN A 81 -2.94 -0.56 -0.97
C GLN A 81 -4.29 -1.28 -0.96
N THR A 82 -4.38 -2.40 -0.24
CA THR A 82 -5.57 -3.26 -0.24
C THR A 82 -6.47 -2.93 0.94
N ILE A 83 -6.37 -3.69 2.03
CA ILE A 83 -7.25 -3.61 3.19
C ILE A 83 -7.18 -2.25 3.93
N GLY A 84 -6.08 -1.51 3.80
CA GLY A 84 -5.92 -0.17 4.37
C GLY A 84 -6.57 0.96 3.57
N THR A 85 -6.84 0.76 2.28
CA THR A 85 -7.30 1.83 1.36
C THR A 85 -8.62 1.48 0.66
N LEU A 86 -8.76 0.24 0.16
CA LEU A 86 -9.93 -0.17 -0.62
C LEU A 86 -11.26 -0.11 0.13
N PRO A 87 -11.36 -0.35 1.46
CA PRO A 87 -12.62 -0.13 2.16
C PRO A 87 -13.14 1.31 1.99
N LEU A 88 -12.25 2.30 1.99
CA LEU A 88 -12.62 3.69 1.77
C LEU A 88 -12.96 3.98 0.30
N VAL A 89 -12.25 3.37 -0.64
CA VAL A 89 -12.58 3.48 -2.08
C VAL A 89 -13.99 2.95 -2.37
N TYR A 90 -14.31 1.76 -1.84
CA TYR A 90 -15.57 1.08 -2.15
C TYR A 90 -16.75 1.59 -1.32
N PHE A 91 -16.55 1.89 -0.04
CA PHE A 91 -17.65 2.17 0.90
C PHE A 91 -17.60 3.57 1.52
N GLY A 92 -16.55 4.34 1.26
CA GLY A 92 -16.45 5.73 1.72
C GLY A 92 -17.48 6.63 1.04
N ASN A 93 -18.04 7.57 1.81
CA ASN A 93 -18.78 8.68 1.22
C ASN A 93 -17.83 9.73 0.63
N GLU A 94 -18.35 10.65 -0.19
CA GLU A 94 -17.55 11.67 -0.89
C GLU A 94 -16.69 12.52 0.06
N ALA A 95 -17.22 12.92 1.22
CA ALA A 95 -16.48 13.72 2.18
C ALA A 95 -15.31 12.95 2.80
N GLN A 96 -15.49 11.66 3.09
CA GLN A 96 -14.42 10.79 3.58
C GLN A 96 -13.36 10.55 2.50
N LYS A 97 -13.78 10.23 1.28
CA LYS A 97 -12.90 10.00 0.14
C LYS A 97 -12.03 11.22 -0.15
N ALA A 98 -12.63 12.40 -0.30
CA ALA A 98 -11.94 13.66 -0.53
C ALA A 98 -10.93 14.01 0.58
N LYS A 99 -11.25 13.68 1.83
CA LYS A 99 -10.38 13.97 2.98
C LYS A 99 -9.18 13.04 3.08
N TYR A 100 -9.35 11.75 2.80
CA TYR A 100 -8.37 10.73 3.15
C TYR A 100 -7.65 10.10 1.94
N LEU A 101 -8.34 9.85 0.82
CA LEU A 101 -7.73 9.17 -0.33
C LEU A 101 -6.51 9.91 -0.90
N PRO A 102 -6.49 11.25 -1.04
CA PRO A 102 -5.29 11.94 -1.53
C PRO A 102 -4.05 11.76 -0.64
N LYS A 103 -4.26 11.62 0.68
CA LYS A 103 -3.18 11.41 1.65
C LYS A 103 -2.69 9.97 1.66
N LEU A 104 -3.59 9.01 1.44
CA LEU A 104 -3.24 7.60 1.27
C LEU A 104 -2.48 7.39 -0.05
N ALA A 105 -2.96 8.00 -1.13
CA ALA A 105 -2.35 7.94 -2.47
C ALA A 105 -0.87 8.37 -2.49
N THR A 106 -0.51 9.34 -1.66
CA THR A 106 0.84 9.94 -1.61
C THR A 106 1.73 9.33 -0.51
N GLY A 107 1.16 8.53 0.38
CA GLY A 107 1.87 8.04 1.58
C GLY A 107 2.05 9.11 2.67
N GLU A 108 1.41 10.27 2.58
CA GLU A 108 1.29 11.22 3.72
C GLU A 108 0.59 10.55 4.90
N MET A 109 -0.40 9.71 4.60
CA MET A 109 -1.04 8.80 5.56
C MET A 109 -0.82 7.36 5.13
N ILE A 110 -0.61 6.48 6.10
CA ILE A 110 -0.51 5.03 5.86
C ILE A 110 -1.76 4.36 6.44
N GLY A 111 -2.55 3.73 5.57
CA GLY A 111 -3.70 2.91 5.94
C GLY A 111 -3.28 1.58 6.59
N ALA A 112 -4.08 1.14 7.54
CA ALA A 112 -4.00 -0.17 8.19
C ALA A 112 -5.42 -0.73 8.35
N TYR A 113 -5.54 -2.03 8.62
CA TYR A 113 -6.83 -2.70 8.79
C TYR A 113 -6.84 -3.48 10.08
N ALA A 114 -7.75 -3.10 10.98
CA ALA A 114 -7.92 -3.70 12.30
C ALA A 114 -9.25 -4.45 12.34
N LEU A 115 -9.21 -5.74 12.01
CA LEU A 115 -10.36 -6.65 12.05
C LEU A 115 -10.14 -7.78 13.05
N THR A 116 -8.97 -8.44 12.99
CA THR A 116 -8.66 -9.59 13.83
C THR A 116 -8.49 -9.19 15.30
N GLU A 117 -9.09 -9.98 16.19
CA GLU A 117 -9.01 -9.86 17.64
C GLU A 117 -8.47 -11.17 18.25
N PRO A 118 -8.01 -11.22 19.52
CA PRO A 118 -7.46 -12.43 20.14
C PRO A 118 -8.39 -13.67 20.04
N GLU A 119 -9.69 -13.45 20.08
CA GLU A 119 -10.76 -14.45 20.02
C GLU A 119 -11.40 -14.62 18.62
N ALA A 120 -11.14 -13.71 17.68
CA ALA A 120 -11.81 -13.67 16.38
C ALA A 120 -10.80 -13.55 15.22
N GLY A 121 -10.64 -14.65 14.47
CA GLY A 121 -9.70 -14.78 13.35
C GLY A 121 -10.35 -15.31 12.08
N SER A 122 -10.30 -16.62 11.86
CA SER A 122 -10.97 -17.27 10.72
C SER A 122 -12.48 -17.04 10.73
N ASP A 123 -13.07 -17.02 11.93
CA ASP A 123 -14.44 -16.56 12.18
C ASP A 123 -14.41 -15.11 12.68
N ALA A 124 -14.21 -14.17 11.75
CA ALA A 124 -14.05 -12.76 12.10
C ALA A 124 -15.35 -12.08 12.57
N LEU A 125 -16.50 -12.73 12.37
CA LEU A 125 -17.81 -12.21 12.78
C LEU A 125 -18.45 -13.00 13.93
N GLY A 126 -17.92 -14.19 14.23
CA GLY A 126 -18.38 -15.05 15.30
C GLY A 126 -17.91 -14.54 16.67
N GLY A 127 -18.74 -13.68 17.25
CA GLY A 127 -18.81 -13.39 18.68
C GLY A 127 -20.16 -13.81 19.25
#